data_AF-R7UXS0-F1
#
_entry.id   AF-R7UXS0-F1
#
_cell.length_a   1.000
_cell.length_b   1.000
_cell.length_c   1.000
_cell.angle_alpha   90.00
_cell.angle_beta   90.00
_cell.angle_gamma   90.00
#
_symmetry.space_group_name_H-M   'P 1'
#
loop_
_entity.id
_entity.type
_entity.pdbx_description
1 polymer ?
#
loop_
_entity_poly.entity_id
_entity_poly.type
_entity_poly.pdbx_seq_one_letter_code
_entity_poly.pdbx_strand_id
1 'polypeptide(L)'
;GLSGNISFDERGDIKGRYEVVNFRRASSRAYETKGVGIWDEASQQLSINISDIIWNDDALSINQTESFSSCGRKCSVGEIYSYYKNTCCWECRKCQANQITSVNATKCLTCPVHEWPEPVELTSCKPITPEHIEWHHPAVIVFVILSLLGVTACIVILCVFIRYNDARLIKATSRELSYILLAGITVQFAIVLSTVAKPSRFVCVLNYIGFNVSFTLVYAPLLTRTNRIHRIFCKGKVTTQKPHFTSPLSQVIIACTLIAIQVSCVLS
;
A
#
# COMPACT_ATOMS: atom_id res chain seq x y z
N GLY A 1 -44.37 59.37 -22.26
CA GLY A 1 -43.84 60.51 -23.05
C GLY A 1 -43.50 60.07 -24.47
N LEU A 2 -42.88 60.94 -25.27
CA LEU A 2 -42.50 60.67 -26.68
C LEU A 2 -41.61 59.43 -26.88
N SER A 3 -40.92 58.96 -25.83
CA SER A 3 -40.01 57.81 -25.87
C SER A 3 -40.49 56.59 -25.06
N GLY A 4 -41.76 56.55 -24.62
CA GLY A 4 -42.35 55.42 -23.88
C GLY A 4 -42.79 55.74 -22.45
N ASN A 5 -42.88 54.69 -21.61
CA ASN A 5 -43.26 54.78 -20.20
C ASN A 5 -42.14 55.42 -19.38
N ILE A 6 -42.45 56.42 -18.55
CA ILE A 6 -41.48 57.17 -17.75
C ILE A 6 -41.78 56.88 -16.28
N SER A 7 -40.78 56.42 -15.55
CA SER A 7 -40.89 56.15 -14.11
C SER A 7 -39.72 56.79 -13.39
N PHE A 8 -39.99 57.27 -12.19
CA PHE A 8 -39.01 57.96 -11.34
C PHE A 8 -38.63 57.06 -10.17
N ASP A 9 -37.41 57.22 -9.67
CA ASP A 9 -36.98 56.62 -8.42
C ASP A 9 -37.38 57.49 -7.21
N GLU A 10 -37.03 57.04 -6.01
CA GLU A 10 -37.34 57.74 -4.75
C GLU A 10 -36.61 59.09 -4.60
N ARG A 11 -35.58 59.35 -5.40
CA ARG A 11 -34.78 60.58 -5.42
C ARG A 11 -35.23 61.55 -6.51
N GLY A 12 -36.18 61.15 -7.35
CA GLY A 12 -36.69 61.93 -8.47
C GLY A 12 -35.91 61.75 -9.77
N ASP A 13 -34.99 60.78 -9.84
CA ASP A 13 -34.24 60.43 -11.05
C ASP A 13 -35.07 59.55 -11.98
N ILE A 14 -34.91 59.75 -13.29
CA ILE A 14 -35.63 58.98 -14.31
C ILE A 14 -34.96 57.61 -14.46
N LYS A 15 -35.74 56.53 -14.33
CA LYS A 15 -35.27 55.18 -14.64
C LYS A 15 -34.99 55.06 -16.13
N GLY A 16 -33.72 54.84 -16.46
CA GLY A 16 -33.21 54.85 -17.82
C GLY A 16 -33.42 53.52 -18.53
N ARG A 17 -33.58 53.59 -19.85
CA ARG A 17 -33.45 52.45 -20.74
C ARG A 17 -32.24 52.68 -21.64
N TYR A 18 -31.28 51.79 -21.55
CA TYR A 18 -29.97 51.93 -22.18
C TYR A 18 -29.81 50.89 -23.30
N GLU A 19 -29.24 51.31 -24.42
CA GLU A 19 -28.85 50.41 -25.51
C GLU A 19 -27.39 49.99 -25.31
N VAL A 20 -27.14 48.68 -25.36
CA VAL A 20 -25.79 48.11 -25.34
C VAL A 20 -25.33 47.99 -26.79
N VAL A 21 -24.19 48.58 -27.10
CA VAL A 21 -23.64 48.61 -28.45
C VAL A 21 -22.31 47.87 -28.54
N ASN A 22 -22.06 47.23 -29.68
CA ASN A 22 -20.80 46.58 -30.01
C ASN A 22 -20.08 47.37 -31.11
N PHE A 23 -18.87 47.84 -30.81
CA PHE A 23 -17.98 48.49 -31.78
C PHE A 23 -17.14 47.43 -32.48
N ARG A 24 -17.36 47.26 -33.79
CA ARG A 24 -16.81 46.14 -34.56
C ARG A 24 -16.35 46.57 -35.94
N ARG A 25 -15.52 45.74 -36.57
CA ARG A 25 -15.10 45.95 -37.96
C ARG A 25 -16.12 45.31 -38.90
N ALA A 26 -16.75 46.11 -39.75
CA ALA A 26 -17.63 45.64 -40.80
C ALA A 26 -16.85 44.89 -41.89
N SER A 27 -17.55 44.06 -42.67
CA SER A 27 -16.98 43.30 -43.80
C SER A 27 -16.31 44.21 -44.85
N SER A 28 -16.71 45.47 -44.93
CA SER A 28 -16.15 46.52 -45.80
C SER A 28 -14.82 47.12 -45.31
N ARG A 29 -14.20 46.54 -44.27
CA ARG A 29 -13.02 47.06 -43.52
C ARG A 29 -13.23 48.36 -42.75
N ALA A 30 -14.39 49.00 -42.85
CA ALA A 30 -14.79 50.14 -42.02
C ALA A 30 -15.19 49.68 -40.60
N TYR A 31 -15.15 50.60 -39.64
CA TYR A 31 -15.66 50.35 -38.29
C TYR A 31 -17.12 50.79 -38.18
N GLU A 32 -17.94 49.99 -37.50
CA GLU A 32 -19.34 50.26 -37.23
C GLU A 32 -19.70 49.98 -35.78
N THR A 33 -20.72 50.68 -35.28
CA THR A 33 -21.31 50.44 -33.96
C THR A 33 -22.71 49.86 -34.18
N LYS A 34 -22.94 48.62 -33.70
CA LYS A 34 -24.25 47.97 -33.80
C LYS A 34 -24.85 47.77 -32.41
N GLY A 35 -26.12 48.11 -32.23
CA GLY A 35 -26.89 47.75 -31.04
C GLY A 35 -27.03 46.23 -30.92
N VAL A 36 -26.63 45.68 -29.78
CA VAL A 36 -26.62 44.23 -29.49
C VAL A 36 -27.49 43.86 -28.29
N GLY A 37 -28.00 44.85 -27.56
CA GLY A 37 -28.85 44.60 -26.41
C GLY A 37 -29.46 45.85 -25.80
N ILE A 38 -30.33 45.64 -24.84
CA ILE A 38 -31.02 46.69 -24.09
C ILE A 38 -30.98 46.32 -22.60
N TRP A 39 -30.56 47.29 -21.78
CA TRP A 39 -30.71 47.28 -20.34
C TRP A 39 -31.89 48.17 -19.96
N ASP A 40 -32.87 47.60 -19.27
CA ASP A 40 -34.04 48.34 -18.78
C ASP A 40 -33.99 48.39 -17.25
N GLU A 41 -33.78 49.58 -16.71
CA GLU A 41 -33.64 49.80 -15.26
C GLU A 41 -34.96 49.61 -14.51
N ALA A 42 -36.11 49.83 -15.16
CA ALA A 42 -37.42 49.66 -14.53
C ALA A 42 -37.74 48.18 -14.31
N SER A 43 -37.32 47.30 -15.23
CA SER A 43 -37.46 45.84 -15.11
C SER A 43 -36.23 45.14 -14.52
N GLN A 44 -35.11 45.85 -14.32
CA GLN A 44 -33.81 45.30 -13.89
C GLN A 44 -33.35 44.13 -14.78
N GLN A 45 -33.65 44.20 -16.07
CA GLN A 45 -33.40 43.10 -17.00
C GLN A 45 -32.43 43.53 -18.11
N LEU A 46 -31.44 42.67 -18.35
CA LEU A 46 -30.52 42.76 -19.48
C LEU A 46 -30.98 41.80 -20.58
N SER A 47 -31.25 42.34 -21.75
CA SER A 47 -31.53 41.56 -22.96
C SER A 47 -30.38 41.78 -23.94
N ILE A 48 -29.53 40.77 -24.13
CA ILE A 48 -28.42 40.83 -25.08
C ILE A 48 -28.57 39.70 -26.07
N ASN A 49 -28.45 40.01 -27.36
CA ASN A 49 -28.35 39.02 -28.41
C ASN A 49 -26.88 38.67 -28.65
N ILE A 50 -26.43 37.58 -28.04
CA ILE A 50 -25.03 37.11 -28.14
C ILE A 50 -24.65 36.83 -29.60
N SER A 51 -25.60 36.39 -30.43
CA SER A 51 -25.40 36.10 -31.85
C SER A 51 -25.05 37.34 -32.69
N ASP A 52 -25.42 38.54 -32.22
CA ASP A 52 -25.12 39.80 -32.89
C ASP A 52 -23.73 40.36 -32.52
N ILE A 53 -23.07 39.76 -31.52
CA ILE A 53 -21.74 40.15 -31.07
C ILE A 53 -20.69 39.48 -31.96
N ILE A 54 -19.85 40.30 -32.58
CA ILE A 54 -18.67 39.82 -33.32
C ILE A 54 -17.46 39.97 -32.40
N TRP A 55 -16.73 38.88 -32.20
CA TRP A 55 -15.47 38.84 -31.46
C TRP A 55 -14.28 38.89 -32.44
N ASN A 56 -13.11 39.34 -31.98
CA ASN A 56 -11.92 39.39 -32.82
C ASN A 56 -11.34 37.97 -32.95
N ASP A 57 -11.61 37.31 -34.07
CA ASP A 57 -11.39 35.86 -34.29
C ASP A 57 -9.92 35.41 -34.36
N ASP A 58 -8.94 36.33 -34.35
CA ASP A 58 -7.51 35.96 -34.49
C ASP A 58 -6.95 35.13 -33.31
N ALA A 59 -7.70 34.97 -32.20
CA ALA A 59 -7.30 34.17 -31.04
C ALA A 59 -8.35 33.13 -30.59
N LEU A 60 -9.51 33.04 -31.24
CA LEU A 60 -10.64 32.18 -30.82
C LEU A 60 -10.92 31.05 -31.83
N SER A 61 -9.88 30.49 -32.44
CA SER A 61 -9.98 29.15 -33.01
C SER A 61 -9.98 28.13 -31.88
N ILE A 62 -11.03 27.29 -31.83
CA ILE A 62 -11.29 26.12 -30.95
C ILE A 62 -12.37 26.40 -29.89
N ASN A 63 -13.63 26.31 -30.30
CA ASN A 63 -14.77 25.86 -29.49
C ASN A 63 -15.03 26.54 -28.11
N GLN A 64 -14.54 27.75 -27.87
CA GLN A 64 -14.81 28.52 -26.65
C GLN A 64 -15.51 29.82 -27.01
N THR A 65 -16.83 29.84 -26.89
CA THR A 65 -17.65 31.03 -27.15
C THR A 65 -17.57 32.12 -26.08
N GLU A 66 -16.74 31.97 -25.04
CA GLU A 66 -16.62 32.97 -23.97
C GLU A 66 -15.19 32.97 -23.41
N SER A 67 -14.43 34.03 -23.68
CA SER A 67 -13.15 34.28 -23.01
C SER A 67 -13.44 34.83 -21.62
N PHE A 68 -13.46 33.97 -20.60
CA PHE A 68 -13.50 34.44 -19.21
C PHE A 68 -12.19 35.15 -18.88
N SER A 69 -12.25 36.38 -18.38
CA SER A 69 -11.09 37.10 -17.85
C SER A 69 -10.67 36.51 -16.50
N SER A 70 -10.09 35.31 -16.54
CA SER A 70 -9.57 34.62 -15.36
C SER A 70 -8.05 34.81 -15.26
N CYS A 71 -7.60 35.15 -14.06
CA CYS A 71 -6.18 35.29 -13.73
C CYS A 71 -5.47 33.93 -13.57
N GLY A 72 -6.21 32.90 -13.13
CA GLY A 72 -5.69 31.56 -12.91
C GLY A 72 -6.23 30.55 -13.92
N ARG A 73 -5.44 29.52 -14.22
CA ARG A 73 -5.89 28.36 -15.00
C ARG A 73 -6.86 27.52 -14.18
N LYS A 74 -7.75 26.77 -14.85
CA LYS A 74 -8.56 25.74 -14.18
C LYS A 74 -7.63 24.64 -13.63
N CYS A 75 -7.81 24.27 -12.37
CA CYS A 75 -7.00 23.23 -11.76
C CYS A 75 -7.39 21.85 -12.27
N SER A 76 -6.39 20.99 -12.45
CA SER A 76 -6.59 19.61 -12.91
C SER A 76 -6.91 18.69 -11.73
N VAL A 77 -7.26 17.45 -12.04
CA VAL A 77 -7.49 16.41 -11.03
C VAL A 77 -6.25 16.24 -10.15
N GLY A 78 -6.44 16.14 -8.82
CA GLY A 78 -5.35 16.08 -7.85
C GLY A 78 -4.70 17.43 -7.50
N GLU A 79 -5.22 18.54 -8.04
CA GLU A 79 -4.80 19.90 -7.70
C GLU A 79 -5.92 20.66 -6.96
N ILE A 80 -5.52 21.60 -6.12
CA ILE A 80 -6.43 22.51 -5.41
C ILE A 80 -6.19 23.97 -5.79
N TYR A 81 -7.26 24.77 -5.73
CA TYR A 81 -7.24 26.22 -5.88
C TYR A 81 -6.62 26.87 -4.64
N SER A 82 -5.46 27.47 -4.81
CA SER A 82 -4.77 28.26 -3.79
C SER A 82 -4.91 29.75 -4.11
N TYR A 83 -5.89 30.42 -3.48
CA TYR A 83 -6.15 31.84 -3.70
C TYR A 83 -5.10 32.74 -3.05
N TYR A 84 -4.68 33.79 -3.74
CA TYR A 84 -3.85 34.83 -3.15
C TYR A 84 -4.69 35.73 -2.25
N LYS A 85 -4.11 36.25 -1.16
CA LYS A 85 -4.84 37.11 -0.22
C LYS A 85 -5.42 38.33 -0.95
N ASN A 86 -6.71 38.59 -0.71
CA ASN A 86 -7.46 39.76 -1.21
C ASN A 86 -7.54 39.90 -2.75
N THR A 87 -7.44 38.81 -3.51
CA THR A 87 -7.63 38.85 -4.97
C THR A 87 -8.44 37.65 -5.47
N CYS A 88 -9.06 37.78 -6.65
CA CYS A 88 -9.72 36.68 -7.36
C CYS A 88 -8.72 35.78 -8.10
N CYS A 89 -7.41 36.00 -7.96
CA CYS A 89 -6.37 35.18 -8.56
C CYS A 89 -6.07 33.94 -7.70
N TRP A 90 -5.78 32.82 -8.36
CA TRP A 90 -5.37 31.58 -7.71
C TRP A 90 -4.25 30.89 -8.47
N GLU A 91 -3.55 30.01 -7.77
CA GLU A 91 -2.60 29.06 -8.33
C GLU A 91 -3.03 27.62 -8.01
N CYS A 92 -2.72 26.69 -8.91
CA CYS A 92 -3.03 25.29 -8.70
C CYS A 92 -1.90 24.58 -7.96
N ARG A 93 -2.20 24.03 -6.78
CA ARG A 93 -1.25 23.28 -5.97
C ARG A 93 -1.62 21.80 -5.95
N LYS A 94 -0.66 20.92 -6.21
CA LYS A 94 -0.84 19.46 -6.13
C LYS A 94 -0.99 18.99 -4.68
N CYS A 95 -1.94 18.09 -4.44
CA CYS A 95 -2.06 17.37 -3.18
C CYS A 95 -0.94 16.32 -3.03
N GLN A 96 -0.71 15.86 -1.81
CA GLN A 96 0.22 14.75 -1.55
C GLN A 96 -0.36 13.42 -2.08
N ALA A 97 0.52 12.43 -2.30
CA ALA A 97 0.12 11.14 -2.89
C ALA A 97 -0.91 10.35 -2.06
N ASN A 98 -0.99 10.60 -0.76
CA ASN A 98 -1.95 9.98 0.18
C ASN A 98 -3.21 10.82 0.41
N GLN A 99 -3.42 11.87 -0.40
CA GLN A 99 -4.51 12.82 -0.24
C GLN A 99 -5.43 12.83 -1.47
N ILE A 100 -6.70 13.11 -1.23
CA ILE A 100 -7.73 13.34 -2.23
C ILE A 100 -8.12 14.82 -2.27
N THR A 101 -8.63 15.27 -3.42
CA THR A 101 -9.20 16.61 -3.55
C THR A 101 -10.62 16.63 -3.01
N SER A 102 -10.96 17.67 -2.23
CA SER A 102 -12.35 17.94 -1.85
C SER A 102 -13.22 18.18 -3.09
N VAL A 103 -14.55 17.98 -2.98
CA VAL A 103 -15.54 18.19 -4.06
C VAL A 103 -15.39 19.57 -4.73
N ASN A 104 -15.01 20.59 -3.98
CA ASN A 104 -14.83 21.96 -4.47
C ASN A 104 -13.37 22.28 -4.87
N ALA A 105 -12.48 21.29 -4.88
CA ALA A 105 -11.05 21.40 -5.15
C ALA A 105 -10.34 22.53 -4.37
N THR A 106 -10.79 22.83 -3.15
CA THR A 106 -10.20 23.92 -2.32
C THR A 106 -9.25 23.40 -1.25
N LYS A 107 -9.39 22.12 -0.87
CA LYS A 107 -8.63 21.48 0.20
C LYS A 107 -8.23 20.07 -0.18
N CYS A 108 -7.05 19.66 0.28
CA CYS A 108 -6.60 18.28 0.25
C CYS A 108 -7.06 17.57 1.53
N LEU A 109 -7.62 16.38 1.40
CA LEU A 109 -8.07 15.54 2.51
C LEU A 109 -7.22 14.28 2.54
N THR A 110 -6.72 13.89 3.70
CA THR A 110 -5.91 12.67 3.86
C THR A 110 -6.80 11.44 3.94
N CYS A 111 -6.46 10.38 3.21
CA CYS A 111 -7.17 9.10 3.33
C CYS A 111 -6.93 8.46 4.71
N PRO A 112 -7.92 7.73 5.25
CA PRO A 112 -7.75 6.99 6.50
C PRO A 112 -6.76 5.83 6.33
N VAL A 113 -6.33 5.27 7.46
CA VAL A 113 -5.36 4.16 7.47
C VAL A 113 -5.94 2.93 6.77
N HIS A 114 -5.15 2.26 5.94
CA HIS A 114 -5.53 1.13 5.06
C HIS A 114 -6.31 1.50 3.80
N GLU A 115 -6.49 2.79 3.52
CA GLU A 115 -7.05 3.27 2.26
C GLU A 115 -6.03 4.11 1.50
N TRP A 116 -6.18 4.14 0.18
CA TRP A 116 -5.34 4.90 -0.73
C TRP A 116 -6.19 5.63 -1.78
N PRO A 117 -5.79 6.84 -2.23
CA PRO A 117 -6.50 7.54 -3.29
C PRO A 117 -6.61 6.72 -4.58
N GLU A 118 -7.76 6.80 -5.24
CA GLU A 118 -7.90 6.27 -6.60
C GLU A 118 -6.94 6.98 -7.56
N PRO A 119 -6.10 6.24 -8.31
CA PRO A 119 -4.98 6.83 -9.06
C PRO A 119 -5.38 7.78 -10.20
N VAL A 120 -6.61 7.68 -10.69
CA VAL A 120 -7.08 8.50 -11.83
C VAL A 120 -7.81 9.74 -11.35
N GLU A 121 -8.84 9.57 -10.51
CA GLU A 121 -9.72 10.67 -10.13
C GLU A 121 -9.29 11.39 -8.85
N LEU A 122 -8.50 10.76 -7.96
CA LEU A 122 -8.08 11.32 -6.66
C LEU A 122 -9.24 12.00 -5.87
N THR A 123 -10.47 11.53 -6.09
CA THR A 123 -11.72 12.03 -5.49
C THR A 123 -12.19 11.15 -4.34
N SER A 124 -11.79 9.88 -4.35
CA SER A 124 -12.21 8.88 -3.38
C SER A 124 -11.04 8.04 -2.89
N CYS A 125 -11.13 7.60 -1.63
CA CYS A 125 -10.22 6.66 -1.01
C CYS A 125 -10.74 5.24 -1.22
N LYS A 126 -9.87 4.33 -1.66
CA LYS A 126 -10.18 2.91 -1.84
C LYS A 126 -9.36 2.06 -0.87
N PRO A 127 -9.92 0.96 -0.35
CA PRO A 127 -9.18 0.07 0.52
C PRO A 127 -8.00 -0.57 -0.24
N ILE A 128 -6.84 -0.62 0.40
CA ILE A 128 -5.64 -1.26 -0.15
C ILE A 128 -5.90 -2.77 -0.16
N THR A 129 -6.00 -3.35 -1.36
CA THR A 129 -6.15 -4.80 -1.51
C THR A 129 -4.84 -5.50 -1.14
N PRO A 130 -4.86 -6.49 -0.24
CA PRO A 130 -3.65 -7.21 0.14
C PRO A 130 -3.11 -8.00 -1.04
N GLU A 131 -1.92 -7.63 -1.49
CA GLU A 131 -1.17 -8.41 -2.47
C GLU A 131 -0.65 -9.68 -1.80
N HIS A 132 -0.89 -10.82 -2.43
CA HIS A 132 -0.44 -12.12 -1.94
C HIS A 132 0.67 -12.61 -2.85
N ILE A 133 1.57 -13.39 -2.27
CA ILE A 133 2.66 -14.01 -3.01
C ILE A 133 2.05 -14.94 -4.07
N GLU A 134 2.27 -14.61 -5.34
CA GLU A 134 1.83 -15.44 -6.46
C GLU A 134 2.75 -16.67 -6.61
N TRP A 135 2.17 -17.82 -6.93
CA TRP A 135 2.90 -19.07 -7.17
C TRP A 135 3.92 -18.98 -8.31
N HIS A 136 3.70 -18.04 -9.24
CA HIS A 136 4.56 -17.82 -10.39
C HIS A 136 5.81 -16.99 -10.05
N HIS A 137 5.90 -16.42 -8.85
CA HIS A 137 7.06 -15.63 -8.46
C HIS A 137 8.30 -16.55 -8.38
N PRO A 138 9.42 -16.22 -9.06
CA PRO A 138 10.56 -17.15 -9.20
C PRO A 138 11.16 -17.58 -7.86
N ALA A 139 11.19 -16.67 -6.87
CA ALA A 139 11.66 -17.00 -5.53
C ALA A 139 10.83 -18.12 -4.87
N VAL A 140 9.52 -18.13 -5.07
CA VAL A 140 8.60 -19.12 -4.48
C VAL A 140 8.88 -20.51 -5.05
N ILE A 141 9.05 -20.58 -6.38
CA ILE A 141 9.38 -21.83 -7.08
C ILE A 141 10.68 -22.41 -6.53
N VAL A 142 11.71 -21.58 -6.34
CA VAL A 142 13.00 -22.01 -5.77
C VAL A 142 12.82 -22.56 -4.36
N PHE A 143 12.08 -21.88 -3.48
CA PHE A 143 11.83 -22.35 -2.11
C PHE A 143 11.07 -23.67 -2.08
N VAL A 144 10.08 -23.87 -2.96
CA VAL A 144 9.33 -25.12 -3.07
C VAL A 144 10.24 -26.27 -3.50
N ILE A 145 11.04 -26.07 -4.56
CA ILE A 145 11.97 -27.10 -5.05
C ILE A 145 12.99 -27.47 -3.97
N LEU A 146 13.61 -26.48 -3.31
CA LEU A 146 14.58 -26.73 -2.24
C LEU A 146 13.95 -27.46 -1.05
N SER A 147 12.72 -27.12 -0.70
CA SER A 147 12.00 -27.77 0.39
C SER A 147 11.65 -29.22 0.05
N LEU A 148 11.20 -29.51 -1.17
CA LEU A 148 10.93 -30.87 -1.62
C LEU A 148 12.21 -31.73 -1.65
N LEU A 149 13.30 -31.17 -2.17
CA LEU A 149 14.62 -31.83 -2.13
C LEU A 149 15.09 -32.07 -0.68
N GLY A 150 14.87 -31.11 0.21
CA GLY A 150 15.16 -31.24 1.64
C GLY A 150 14.38 -32.37 2.30
N VAL A 151 13.06 -32.42 2.11
CA VAL A 151 12.20 -33.47 2.67
C VAL A 151 12.59 -34.85 2.15
N THR A 152 12.81 -34.99 0.84
CA THR A 152 13.25 -36.25 0.24
C THR A 152 14.60 -36.71 0.81
N ALA A 153 15.57 -35.81 0.94
CA ALA A 153 16.85 -36.10 1.59
C ALA A 153 16.67 -36.55 3.05
N CYS A 154 15.81 -35.88 3.82
CA CYS A 154 15.51 -36.28 5.20
C CYS A 154 14.87 -37.68 5.28
N ILE A 155 13.97 -38.03 4.37
CA ILE A 155 13.36 -39.37 4.31
C ILE A 155 14.42 -40.42 4.01
N VAL A 156 15.29 -40.18 3.03
CA VAL A 156 16.41 -41.09 2.69
C VAL A 156 17.32 -41.29 3.91
N ILE A 157 17.71 -40.20 4.59
CA ILE A 157 18.52 -40.26 5.81
C ILE A 157 17.78 -41.05 6.90
N LEU A 158 16.49 -40.83 7.10
CA LEU A 158 15.69 -41.56 8.10
C LEU A 158 15.67 -43.07 7.79
N CYS A 159 15.44 -43.45 6.54
CA CYS A 159 15.48 -44.85 6.10
C CYS A 159 16.84 -45.50 6.35
N VAL A 160 17.94 -44.79 6.05
CA VAL A 160 19.30 -45.25 6.32
C VAL A 160 19.51 -45.42 7.83
N PHE A 161 19.08 -44.46 8.64
CA PHE A 161 19.19 -44.54 10.11
C PHE A 161 18.44 -45.73 10.70
N ILE A 162 17.23 -46.02 10.20
CA ILE A 162 16.44 -47.19 10.61
C ILE A 162 17.11 -48.49 10.15
N ARG A 163 17.61 -48.54 8.91
CA ARG A 163 18.19 -49.75 8.32
C ARG A 163 19.53 -50.14 8.92
N TYR A 164 20.33 -49.16 9.33
CA TYR A 164 21.63 -49.31 9.97
C TYR A 164 21.58 -49.01 11.48
N ASN A 165 20.42 -49.17 12.12
CA ASN A 165 20.22 -48.86 13.54
C ASN A 165 21.20 -49.59 14.49
N ASP A 166 21.75 -50.73 14.04
CA ASP A 166 22.75 -51.52 14.77
C ASP A 166 24.22 -51.21 14.41
N ALA A 167 24.47 -50.31 13.46
CA ALA A 167 25.83 -49.91 13.11
C ALA A 167 26.50 -49.22 14.31
N ARG A 168 27.74 -49.63 14.62
CA ARG A 168 28.52 -49.12 15.76
C ARG A 168 28.63 -47.60 15.77
N LEU A 169 28.67 -46.96 14.60
CA LEU A 169 28.70 -45.51 14.45
C LEU A 169 27.42 -44.86 15.01
N ILE A 170 26.25 -45.34 14.59
CA ILE A 170 24.94 -44.80 14.99
C ILE A 170 24.68 -45.05 16.48
N LYS A 171 25.16 -46.18 17.03
CA LYS A 171 25.04 -46.52 18.45
C LYS A 171 25.97 -45.70 19.37
N ALA A 172 27.13 -45.26 18.86
CA ALA A 172 28.06 -44.40 19.58
C ALA A 172 27.55 -42.94 19.67
N THR A 173 26.97 -42.45 18.58
CA THR A 173 26.11 -41.26 18.60
C THR A 173 24.83 -41.55 19.37
N SER A 174 24.35 -40.61 20.18
CA SER A 174 23.05 -40.76 20.86
C SER A 174 21.92 -40.83 19.83
N ARG A 175 21.41 -42.05 19.58
CA ARG A 175 20.36 -42.35 18.57
C ARG A 175 19.14 -41.45 18.71
N GLU A 176 18.59 -41.35 19.91
CA GLU A 176 17.42 -40.53 20.22
C GLU A 176 17.59 -39.06 19.82
N LEU A 177 18.76 -38.46 20.11
CA LEU A 177 19.05 -37.08 19.72
C LEU A 177 19.18 -36.91 18.19
N SER A 178 19.56 -37.95 17.45
CA SER A 178 19.61 -37.88 15.98
C SER A 178 18.19 -37.84 15.42
N TYR A 179 17.29 -38.66 15.97
CA TYR A 179 15.89 -38.68 15.56
C TYR A 179 15.20 -37.35 15.86
N ILE A 180 15.42 -36.76 17.04
CA ILE A 180 14.88 -35.43 17.39
C ILE A 180 15.40 -34.35 16.41
N LEU A 181 16.70 -34.36 16.12
CA LEU A 181 17.31 -33.41 15.18
C LEU A 181 16.74 -33.58 13.77
N LEU A 182 16.62 -34.81 13.28
CA LEU A 182 16.07 -35.11 11.96
C LEU A 182 14.60 -34.70 11.87
N ALA A 183 13.82 -34.94 12.93
CA ALA A 183 12.44 -34.47 13.04
C ALA A 183 12.37 -32.93 12.95
N GLY A 184 13.23 -32.22 13.67
CA GLY A 184 13.32 -30.75 13.59
C GLY A 184 13.57 -30.23 12.16
N ILE A 185 14.52 -30.85 11.45
CA ILE A 185 14.83 -30.49 10.05
C ILE A 185 13.63 -30.78 9.13
N THR A 186 12.96 -31.93 9.29
CA THR A 186 11.76 -32.23 8.48
C THR A 186 10.62 -31.25 8.71
N VAL A 187 10.38 -30.88 9.96
CA VAL A 187 9.37 -29.88 10.31
C VAL A 187 9.74 -28.51 9.73
N GLN A 188 11.02 -28.13 9.76
CA GLN A 188 11.49 -26.89 9.14
C GLN A 188 11.11 -26.82 7.65
N PHE A 189 11.42 -27.87 6.87
CA PHE A 189 11.07 -27.88 5.44
C PHE A 189 9.54 -27.90 5.21
N ALA A 190 8.78 -28.58 6.07
CA ALA A 190 7.31 -28.57 6.00
C ALA A 190 6.70 -27.18 6.29
N ILE A 191 7.30 -26.42 7.22
CA ILE A 191 6.88 -25.05 7.52
C ILE A 191 7.19 -24.11 6.35
N VAL A 192 8.33 -24.27 5.67
CA VAL A 192 8.64 -23.50 4.46
C VAL A 192 7.56 -23.72 3.38
N LEU A 193 7.13 -24.97 3.15
CA LEU A 193 6.02 -25.24 2.22
C LEU A 193 4.70 -24.59 2.67
N SER A 194 4.44 -24.56 3.98
CA SER A 194 3.25 -23.94 4.55
C SER A 194 3.26 -22.41 4.46
N THR A 195 4.43 -21.76 4.45
CA THR A 195 4.56 -20.30 4.24
C THR A 195 4.23 -19.84 2.82
N VAL A 196 4.33 -20.74 1.84
CA VAL A 196 3.93 -20.47 0.45
C VAL A 196 2.40 -20.52 0.28
N ALA A 197 1.70 -21.24 1.16
CA ALA A 197 0.25 -21.32 1.12
C ALA A 197 -0.40 -19.96 1.42
N LYS A 198 -1.61 -19.76 0.90
CA LYS A 198 -2.38 -18.52 1.09
C LYS A 198 -2.50 -18.18 2.59
N PRO A 199 -2.22 -16.92 2.99
CA PRO A 199 -2.28 -16.54 4.40
C PRO A 199 -3.71 -16.73 4.94
N SER A 200 -3.81 -17.58 5.95
CA SER A 200 -5.01 -17.83 6.75
C SER A 200 -4.61 -17.74 8.22
N ARG A 201 -5.57 -17.45 9.11
CA ARG A 201 -5.30 -17.40 10.57
C ARG A 201 -4.63 -18.68 11.06
N PHE A 202 -5.09 -19.83 10.58
CA PHE A 202 -4.50 -21.14 10.92
C PHE A 202 -3.06 -21.26 10.42
N VAL A 203 -2.81 -20.93 9.15
CA VAL A 203 -1.47 -21.00 8.52
C VAL A 203 -0.50 -20.05 9.21
N CYS A 204 -0.94 -18.85 9.60
CA CYS A 204 -0.13 -17.88 10.31
C CYS A 204 0.34 -18.42 11.68
N VAL A 205 -0.59 -18.94 12.48
CA VAL A 205 -0.28 -19.53 13.79
C VAL A 205 0.63 -20.75 13.64
N LEU A 206 0.34 -21.62 12.67
CA LEU A 206 1.16 -22.79 12.36
C LEU A 206 2.59 -22.40 11.99
N ASN A 207 2.77 -21.41 11.10
CA ASN A 207 4.09 -20.95 10.68
C ASN A 207 4.85 -20.31 11.83
N TYR A 208 4.19 -19.48 12.65
CA TYR A 208 4.82 -18.84 13.81
C TYR A 208 5.32 -19.86 14.83
N ILE A 209 4.46 -20.76 15.29
CA ILE A 209 4.83 -21.76 16.29
C ILE A 209 5.81 -22.78 15.67
N GLY A 210 5.50 -23.27 14.48
CA GLY A 210 6.29 -24.29 13.80
C GLY A 210 7.72 -23.84 13.47
N PHE A 211 7.91 -22.58 13.06
CA PHE A 211 9.24 -22.01 12.86
C PHE A 211 10.06 -22.03 14.15
N ASN A 212 9.50 -21.51 15.25
CA ASN A 212 10.20 -21.48 16.53
C ASN A 212 10.53 -22.89 17.05
N VAL A 213 9.56 -23.80 16.98
CA VAL A 213 9.73 -25.17 17.48
C VAL A 213 10.74 -25.96 16.65
N SER A 214 10.73 -25.84 15.32
CA SER A 214 11.67 -26.54 14.44
C SER A 214 13.13 -26.11 14.71
N PHE A 215 13.40 -24.81 14.88
CA PHE A 215 14.73 -24.34 15.26
C PHE A 215 15.21 -24.96 16.58
N THR A 216 14.36 -24.99 17.61
CA THR A 216 14.75 -25.55 18.90
C THR A 216 14.94 -27.06 18.86
N LEU A 217 14.14 -27.78 18.06
CA LEU A 217 14.33 -29.21 17.80
C LEU A 217 15.68 -29.54 17.15
N VAL A 218 16.26 -28.61 16.38
CA VAL A 218 17.61 -28.77 15.80
C VAL A 218 18.70 -28.34 16.79
N TYR A 219 18.56 -27.16 17.39
CA TYR A 219 19.60 -26.58 18.24
C TYR A 219 19.74 -27.28 19.59
N ALA A 220 18.66 -27.74 20.24
CA ALA A 220 18.75 -28.36 21.56
C ALA A 220 19.54 -29.71 21.53
N PRO A 221 19.31 -30.63 20.58
CA PRO A 221 20.14 -31.82 20.42
C PRO A 221 21.59 -31.51 20.05
N LEU A 222 21.83 -30.52 19.16
CA LEU A 222 23.18 -30.08 18.81
C LEU A 222 23.95 -29.57 20.03
N LEU A 223 23.33 -28.66 20.79
CA LEU A 223 23.91 -28.10 22.01
C LEU A 223 24.20 -29.21 23.03
N THR A 224 23.25 -30.14 23.22
CA THR A 224 23.41 -31.27 24.15
C THR A 224 24.57 -32.18 23.74
N ARG A 225 24.72 -32.47 22.44
CA ARG A 225 25.85 -33.25 21.91
C ARG A 225 27.19 -32.56 22.11
N THR A 226 27.27 -31.28 21.77
CA THR A 226 28.49 -30.48 21.92
C THR A 226 28.90 -30.41 23.38
N ASN A 227 27.96 -30.15 24.29
CA ASN A 227 28.20 -30.12 25.74
C ASN A 227 28.66 -31.48 26.29
N ARG A 228 28.07 -32.58 25.81
CA ARG A 228 28.51 -33.93 26.19
C ARG A 228 29.97 -34.15 25.80
N ILE A 229 30.35 -33.84 24.56
CA ILE A 229 31.71 -34.02 24.05
C ILE A 229 32.69 -33.18 24.88
N HIS A 230 32.36 -31.91 25.11
CA HIS A 230 33.15 -31.02 25.94
C HIS A 230 33.37 -31.59 27.36
N ARG A 231 32.32 -32.07 28.02
CA ARG A 231 32.42 -32.69 29.36
C ARG A 231 33.30 -33.93 29.39
N ILE A 232 33.24 -34.76 28.34
CA ILE A 232 34.09 -35.96 28.23
C ILE A 232 35.56 -35.55 28.16
N PHE A 233 35.92 -34.60 27.29
CA PHE A 233 37.31 -34.15 27.16
C PHE A 233 37.83 -33.40 28.39
N CYS A 234 37.01 -32.53 29.02
CA CYS A 234 37.42 -31.82 30.22
C CYS A 234 37.63 -32.77 31.41
N LYS A 235 36.71 -33.71 31.66
CA LYS A 235 36.86 -34.65 32.77
C LYS A 235 37.91 -35.73 32.49
N GLY A 236 38.08 -36.16 31.24
CA GLY A 236 39.08 -37.14 30.84
C GLY A 236 40.53 -36.67 31.05
N LYS A 237 40.78 -35.36 31.13
CA LYS A 237 42.09 -34.80 31.50
C LYS A 237 42.44 -34.95 32.99
N VAL A 238 41.44 -35.13 33.85
CA VAL A 238 41.58 -35.08 35.31
C VAL A 238 41.31 -36.45 35.95
N THR A 239 40.41 -37.25 35.38
CA THR A 239 40.01 -38.54 35.95
C THR A 239 39.53 -39.52 34.87
N THR A 240 39.67 -40.82 35.13
CA THR A 240 39.12 -41.91 34.31
C THR A 240 37.65 -42.22 34.63
N GLN A 241 37.07 -41.55 35.64
CA GLN A 241 35.70 -41.78 36.08
C GLN A 241 34.67 -41.21 35.08
N LYS A 242 33.57 -41.94 34.87
CA LYS A 242 32.52 -41.55 33.92
C LYS A 242 31.87 -40.21 34.33
N PRO A 243 31.86 -39.18 33.46
CA PRO A 243 31.22 -37.90 33.77
C PRO A 243 29.71 -38.05 34.01
N HIS A 244 29.18 -37.32 35.00
CA HIS A 244 27.73 -37.22 35.24
C HIS A 244 27.00 -36.58 34.04
N PHE A 245 25.74 -36.97 33.81
CA PHE A 245 24.90 -36.55 32.68
C PHE A 245 25.37 -37.01 31.28
N THR A 246 26.22 -38.03 31.21
CA THR A 246 26.68 -38.62 29.93
C THR A 246 25.78 -39.77 29.45
N SER A 247 24.76 -40.16 30.24
CA SER A 247 23.82 -41.22 29.89
C SER A 247 22.87 -40.78 28.75
N PRO A 248 22.49 -41.69 27.82
CA PRO A 248 21.53 -41.39 26.76
C PRO A 248 20.19 -40.82 27.28
N LEU A 249 19.65 -41.39 28.36
CA LEU A 249 18.39 -40.93 28.95
C LEU A 249 18.51 -39.49 29.48
N SER A 250 19.60 -39.18 30.19
CA SER A 250 19.86 -37.83 30.70
C SER A 250 19.98 -36.80 29.57
N GLN A 251 20.55 -37.18 28.43
CA GLN A 251 20.68 -36.29 27.25
C GLN A 251 19.34 -35.97 26.61
N VAL A 252 18.47 -36.98 26.47
CA VAL A 252 17.10 -36.77 25.96
C VAL A 252 16.32 -35.86 26.91
N ILE A 253 16.41 -36.09 28.22
CA ILE A 253 15.74 -35.25 29.23
C ILE A 253 16.21 -33.79 29.10
N ILE A 254 17.52 -33.53 29.02
CA ILE A 254 18.06 -32.17 28.87
C ILE A 254 17.52 -31.52 27.58
N ALA A 255 17.58 -32.21 26.45
CA ALA A 255 17.09 -31.67 25.18
C ALA A 255 15.58 -31.39 25.24
N CYS A 256 14.77 -32.33 25.76
CA CYS A 256 13.34 -32.16 25.92
C CYS A 256 12.99 -31.01 26.88
N THR A 257 13.73 -30.83 27.97
CA THR A 257 13.51 -29.69 28.88
C THR A 257 13.77 -28.35 28.19
N LEU A 258 14.82 -28.25 27.37
CA LEU A 258 15.11 -27.03 26.60
C LEU A 258 13.99 -26.73 25.58
N ILE A 259 13.51 -27.78 24.89
CA ILE A 259 12.40 -27.65 23.94
C ILE A 259 11.11 -27.22 24.68
N ALA A 260 10.79 -27.84 25.81
CA ALA A 260 9.60 -27.52 26.59
C ALA A 260 9.62 -26.07 27.11
N ILE A 261 10.77 -25.59 27.59
CA ILE A 261 10.94 -24.19 28.02
C ILE A 261 10.64 -23.24 26.86
N GLN A 262 11.20 -23.51 25.67
CA GLN A 262 10.93 -22.66 24.50
C GLN A 262 9.45 -22.68 24.13
N VAL A 263 8.83 -23.85 24.08
CA VAL A 263 7.40 -23.97 23.73
C VAL A 263 6.55 -23.15 24.70
N SER A 264 6.81 -23.23 26.01
CA SER A 264 6.11 -22.42 27.01
C SER A 264 6.32 -20.92 26.79
N CYS A 265 7.53 -20.47 26.45
CA CYS A 265 7.80 -19.07 26.14
C CYS A 265 7.09 -18.57 24.88
N VAL A 266 6.96 -19.42 23.86
CA VAL A 266 6.28 -19.06 22.60
C VAL A 266 4.75 -19.00 22.76
N LEU A 267 4.20 -19.77 23.70
CA LEU A 267 2.76 -19.79 23.99
C LEU A 267 2.30 -18.76 25.04
N SER A 268 3.23 -18.18 25.80
CA SER A 268 2.95 -17.15 26.82
C SER A 268 2.79 -15.77 26.19
#